data_AF-A0A8F5VLR8-F1
#
_entry.id   AF-A0A8F5VLR8-F1
#
_cell.length_a   1.000
_cell.length_b   1.000
_cell.length_c   1.000
_cell.angle_alpha   90.00
_cell.angle_beta   90.00
_cell.angle_gamma   90.00
#
_symmetry.space_group_name_H-M   'P 1'
#
loop_
_entity.id
_entity.type
_entity.pdbx_description
1 polymer ?
#
loop_
_entity_poly.entity_id
_entity_poly.type
_entity_poly.pdbx_seq_one_letter_code
_entity_poly.pdbx_strand_id
1 'polypeptide(L)'
;MGFWSRRKGVTDDIKETPDNCLNKYEEGKPVLPVEEPEKSTKKLKIPLNKTTSDVKYILKTIFFPCPICSEINTVDLSELDPIMGGETMCVHCQVVLHIPGGYLTHSEVPKLKVYAGLPVAVRKFPLFYWNHPVINDLEQQGITRIIIQYGLWGFCQRCHHQFSPAVLINLPHTSGEIVDYRSLSSEEMNEMKSLRAGCCPYCSHRILLVIISDVPHYVISASENLAHRWEED
;
A
#
# COMPACT_ATOMS: atom_id res chain seq x y z
N MET A 1 -1.47 -2.25 18.46
CA MET A 1 -2.24 -0.98 18.32
C MET A 1 -1.54 0.11 19.11
N GLY A 2 -0.93 1.08 18.42
CA GLY A 2 -0.21 2.20 19.03
C GLY A 2 -0.34 3.44 18.14
N PHE A 3 -1.52 4.04 18.18
CA PHE A 3 -1.85 5.31 17.54
C PHE A 3 -0.89 6.41 18.03
N TRP A 4 -0.19 7.05 17.09
CA TRP A 4 0.53 8.28 17.37
C TRP A 4 -0.46 9.40 17.71
N SER A 5 -0.76 9.53 19.00
CA SER A 5 -1.56 10.63 19.54
C SER A 5 -0.65 11.80 19.91
N ARG A 6 -0.75 12.92 19.18
CA ARG A 6 -0.29 14.23 19.69
C ARG A 6 -1.49 15.06 20.15
N ARG A 7 -1.47 15.45 21.43
CA ARG A 7 -2.24 16.55 22.07
C ARG A 7 -1.19 17.62 22.46
N LYS A 8 -1.40 18.95 22.48
CA LYS A 8 -2.61 19.81 22.58
C LYS A 8 -2.24 21.31 22.37
N GLY A 9 -3.22 22.16 22.01
CA GLY A 9 -3.31 23.63 22.26
C GLY A 9 -3.47 24.50 20.99
N VAL A 10 -4.68 24.86 20.49
CA VAL A 10 -5.63 25.97 20.86
C VAL A 10 -5.01 27.36 20.63
N THR A 11 -5.50 28.35 19.84
CA THR A 11 -6.69 28.72 19.01
C THR A 11 -6.16 29.40 17.71
N ASP A 12 -6.84 29.59 16.58
CA ASP A 12 -8.06 30.36 16.28
C ASP A 12 -8.56 30.02 14.86
N ASP A 13 -9.85 30.28 14.62
CA ASP A 13 -10.65 30.13 13.41
C ASP A 13 -9.96 30.43 12.07
N ILE A 14 -9.90 29.44 11.16
CA ILE A 14 -10.14 29.62 9.72
C ILE A 14 -10.85 28.38 9.16
N LYS A 15 -12.13 28.54 8.83
CA LYS A 15 -12.90 27.66 7.94
C LYS A 15 -12.40 27.85 6.51
N GLU A 16 -11.57 26.96 5.99
CA GLU A 16 -11.44 26.77 4.54
C GLU A 16 -11.20 25.29 4.22
N THR A 17 -12.28 24.59 3.89
CA THR A 17 -12.24 23.33 3.13
C THR A 17 -11.75 23.63 1.71
N PRO A 18 -10.63 23.06 1.23
CA PRO A 18 -10.29 23.21 -0.18
C PRO A 18 -11.08 22.19 -0.99
N ASP A 19 -12.26 22.58 -1.47
CA ASP A 19 -13.14 21.84 -2.42
C ASP A 19 -12.55 21.70 -3.84
N ASN A 20 -11.22 21.77 -3.99
CA ASN A 20 -10.59 22.01 -5.29
C ASN A 20 -10.24 20.74 -6.10
N CYS A 21 -10.69 19.54 -5.69
CA CYS A 21 -10.53 18.32 -6.50
C CYS A 21 -11.74 17.98 -7.40
N LEU A 22 -12.92 18.59 -7.21
CA LEU A 22 -14.17 18.12 -7.84
C LEU A 22 -14.58 18.81 -9.16
N ASN A 23 -13.99 19.95 -9.52
CA ASN A 23 -14.42 20.68 -10.72
C ASN A 23 -13.50 20.46 -11.91
N LYS A 24 -13.82 19.43 -12.72
CA LYS A 24 -13.58 19.34 -14.17
C LYS A 24 -14.13 18.02 -14.73
N TYR A 25 -15.44 17.97 -14.94
CA TYR A 25 -16.06 17.06 -15.90
C TYR A 25 -17.03 17.88 -16.76
N GLU A 26 -16.64 18.15 -18.01
CA GLU A 26 -17.56 18.62 -19.04
C GLU A 26 -18.31 17.40 -19.60
N GLU A 27 -19.63 17.52 -19.67
CA GLU A 27 -20.55 16.53 -20.22
C GLU A 27 -20.38 16.40 -21.74
N GLY A 28 -20.38 15.17 -22.28
CA GLY A 28 -20.51 14.98 -23.72
C GLY A 28 -20.25 13.59 -24.29
N LYS A 29 -21.36 12.88 -24.56
CA LYS A 29 -21.62 11.86 -25.62
C LYS A 29 -21.48 10.35 -25.31
N PRO A 30 -22.38 9.52 -25.91
CA PRO A 30 -22.63 8.14 -25.51
C PRO A 30 -21.58 7.13 -26.03
N VAL A 31 -21.41 6.06 -25.25
CA VAL A 31 -20.44 4.97 -25.43
C VAL A 31 -20.94 3.98 -26.49
N LEU A 32 -20.14 3.77 -27.54
CA LEU A 32 -20.18 2.57 -28.37
C LEU A 32 -19.29 1.48 -27.72
N PRO A 33 -19.62 0.18 -27.89
CA PRO A 33 -18.89 -0.90 -27.22
C PRO A 33 -17.46 -0.96 -27.77
N VAL A 34 -16.48 -0.75 -26.89
CA VAL A 34 -15.06 -0.87 -27.23
C VAL A 34 -14.70 -2.34 -27.12
N GLU A 35 -14.42 -2.96 -28.28
CA GLU A 35 -13.79 -4.26 -28.41
C GLU A 35 -12.50 -4.32 -27.57
N GLU A 36 -12.27 -5.46 -26.91
CA GLU A 36 -11.06 -5.74 -26.14
C GLU A 36 -9.81 -5.49 -27.03
N PRO A 37 -8.85 -4.65 -26.62
CA PRO A 37 -7.65 -4.47 -27.41
C PRO A 37 -6.72 -5.66 -27.22
N GLU A 38 -6.73 -6.59 -28.17
CA GLU A 38 -5.64 -7.54 -28.36
C GLU A 38 -4.33 -6.81 -28.71
N LYS A 39 -3.29 -7.09 -27.89
CA LYS A 39 -1.84 -7.10 -28.18
C LYS A 39 -1.19 -5.85 -28.81
N SER A 40 -0.46 -5.11 -27.97
CA SER A 40 1.02 -5.12 -27.97
C SER A 40 1.53 -4.22 -26.84
N THR A 41 1.52 -4.73 -25.61
CA THR A 41 2.10 -4.01 -24.49
C THR A 41 3.62 -4.01 -24.64
N LYS A 42 4.18 -2.87 -25.08
CA LYS A 42 5.54 -2.49 -24.64
C LYS A 42 5.55 -2.76 -23.15
N LYS A 43 6.30 -3.77 -22.68
CA LYS A 43 6.40 -4.10 -21.26
C LYS A 43 6.85 -2.83 -20.54
N LEU A 44 5.90 -2.12 -19.93
CA LEU A 44 6.17 -0.96 -19.11
C LEU A 44 7.07 -1.48 -18.00
N LYS A 45 8.32 -1.00 -17.96
CA LYS A 45 9.23 -1.30 -16.86
C LYS A 45 8.71 -0.57 -15.64
N ILE A 46 7.91 -1.26 -14.85
CA ILE A 46 7.47 -0.78 -13.55
C ILE A 46 8.67 -0.84 -12.62
N PRO A 47 8.99 0.26 -11.91
CA PRO A 47 9.98 0.20 -10.84
C PRO A 47 9.47 -0.82 -9.81
N LEU A 48 10.26 -1.85 -9.53
CA LEU A 48 9.98 -2.82 -8.48
C LEU A 48 10.46 -2.28 -7.15
N ASN A 49 9.79 -2.66 -6.06
CA ASN A 49 10.28 -2.36 -4.72
C ASN A 49 11.70 -2.93 -4.62
N LYS A 50 12.69 -2.07 -4.36
CA LYS A 50 14.05 -2.53 -4.11
C LYS A 50 14.05 -3.23 -2.74
N THR A 51 14.37 -4.52 -2.72
CA THR A 51 14.31 -5.40 -1.54
C THR A 51 15.68 -5.68 -0.91
N THR A 52 16.75 -5.07 -1.41
CA THR A 52 18.12 -5.60 -1.31
C THR A 52 18.95 -4.94 -0.21
N SER A 53 18.47 -4.90 1.03
CA SER A 53 19.25 -4.35 2.15
C SER A 53 19.57 -5.45 3.14
N ASP A 54 20.86 -5.74 3.34
CA ASP A 54 21.30 -6.67 4.36
C ASP A 54 20.93 -6.13 5.75
N VAL A 55 20.21 -6.95 6.50
CA VAL A 55 19.77 -6.62 7.85
C VAL A 55 20.78 -7.16 8.87
N LYS A 56 21.27 -6.27 9.75
CA LYS A 56 22.05 -6.65 10.94
C LYS A 56 21.19 -6.52 12.18
N TYR A 57 21.29 -7.50 13.08
CA TYR A 57 20.56 -7.51 14.34
C TYR A 57 21.53 -7.45 15.52
N ILE A 58 21.43 -6.41 16.35
CA ILE A 58 22.30 -6.20 17.52
C ILE A 58 21.44 -5.80 18.70
N LEU A 59 21.50 -6.55 19.81
CA LEU A 59 20.89 -6.19 21.11
C LEU A 59 19.41 -5.74 21.06
N LYS A 60 18.62 -6.29 20.13
CA LYS A 60 17.19 -5.98 19.84
C LYS A 60 16.92 -4.86 18.83
N THR A 61 17.95 -4.31 18.19
CA THR A 61 17.78 -3.29 17.15
C THR A 61 18.17 -3.88 15.79
N ILE A 62 17.35 -3.59 14.79
CA ILE A 62 17.57 -3.91 13.38
C ILE A 62 18.28 -2.73 12.75
N PHE A 63 19.40 -2.98 12.09
CA PHE A 63 20.18 -2.02 11.30
C PHE A 63 20.11 -2.40 9.83
N PHE A 64 19.79 -1.44 8.97
CA PHE A 64 19.69 -1.69 7.53
C PHE A 64 19.93 -0.41 6.72
N PRO A 65 20.57 -0.50 5.54
CA PRO A 65 20.65 0.64 4.62
C PRO A 65 19.27 0.90 3.99
N CYS A 66 18.95 2.16 3.70
CA CYS A 66 17.76 2.52 2.95
C CYS A 66 17.87 1.98 1.51
N PRO A 67 16.88 1.24 0.97
CA PRO A 67 16.93 0.75 -0.41
C PRO A 67 17.01 1.83 -1.49
N ILE A 68 16.71 3.09 -1.15
CA ILE A 68 16.70 4.23 -2.07
C ILE A 68 17.99 5.06 -1.99
N CYS A 69 18.42 5.46 -0.79
CA CYS A 69 19.55 6.37 -0.60
C CYS A 69 20.74 5.77 0.15
N SER A 70 20.67 4.49 0.52
CA SER A 70 21.71 3.74 1.24
C SER A 70 22.08 4.27 2.64
N GLU A 71 21.41 5.32 3.13
CA GLU A 71 21.57 5.80 4.51
C GLU A 71 21.20 4.70 5.51
N ILE A 72 21.98 4.56 6.60
CA ILE A 72 21.72 3.54 7.61
C ILE A 72 20.54 3.97 8.47
N ASN A 73 19.55 3.09 8.60
CA ASN A 73 18.39 3.27 9.46
C ASN A 73 18.40 2.19 10.55
N THR A 74 17.72 2.50 11.65
CA THR A 74 17.59 1.62 12.81
C THR A 74 16.14 1.56 13.26
N VAL A 75 15.68 0.37 13.63
CA VAL A 75 14.37 0.16 14.22
C VAL A 75 14.49 -0.85 15.35
N ASP A 76 13.87 -0.56 16.48
CA ASP A 76 13.81 -1.49 17.60
C ASP A 76 12.79 -2.60 17.34
N LEU A 77 13.18 -3.84 17.62
CA LEU A 77 12.34 -5.01 17.36
C LEU A 77 11.01 -4.96 18.12
N SER A 78 10.95 -4.24 19.24
CA SER A 78 9.73 -4.02 20.02
C SER A 78 8.71 -3.09 19.36
N GLU A 79 9.13 -2.30 18.36
CA GLU A 79 8.24 -1.41 17.61
C GLU A 79 7.55 -2.13 16.46
N LEU A 80 8.06 -3.31 16.09
CA LEU A 80 7.53 -4.12 15.01
C LEU A 80 6.58 -5.18 15.57
N ASP A 81 5.50 -5.45 14.83
CA ASP A 81 4.63 -6.60 15.07
C ASP A 81 5.31 -7.88 14.54
N PRO A 82 5.37 -8.97 15.32
CA PRO A 82 6.07 -10.17 14.91
C PRO A 82 5.44 -10.90 13.71
N ILE A 83 4.19 -10.57 13.35
CA ILE A 83 3.46 -11.17 12.22
C ILE A 83 3.36 -10.15 11.08
N MET A 84 2.89 -8.94 11.37
CA MET A 84 2.63 -7.89 10.38
C MET A 84 3.87 -7.08 10.03
N GLY A 85 4.86 -7.04 10.92
CA GLY A 85 5.99 -6.13 10.83
C GLY A 85 5.62 -4.70 11.22
N GLY A 86 6.13 -3.73 10.50
CA GLY A 86 5.83 -2.32 10.74
C GLY A 86 6.49 -1.39 9.74
N GLU A 87 6.14 -0.11 9.85
CA GLU A 87 6.62 0.94 8.98
C GLU A 87 7.52 1.95 9.71
N THR A 88 8.53 2.44 9.00
CA THR A 88 9.40 3.53 9.46
C THR A 88 9.67 4.49 8.31
N MET A 89 10.29 5.63 8.60
CA MET A 89 10.71 6.59 7.57
C MET A 89 12.22 6.68 7.51
N CYS A 90 12.75 6.74 6.29
CA CYS A 90 14.17 6.97 6.12
C CYS A 90 14.57 8.34 6.68
N VAL A 91 15.54 8.38 7.60
CA VAL A 91 15.99 9.62 8.23
C VAL A 91 16.50 10.66 7.23
N HIS A 92 17.09 10.22 6.12
CA HIS A 92 17.66 11.10 5.10
C HIS A 92 16.66 11.45 4.00
N CYS A 93 16.14 10.46 3.27
CA CYS A 93 15.29 10.73 2.10
C CYS A 93 13.78 10.80 2.41
N GLN A 94 13.38 10.58 3.68
CA GLN A 94 12.00 10.66 4.15
C GLN A 94 11.01 9.73 3.42
N VAL A 95 11.50 8.72 2.69
CA VAL A 95 10.66 7.68 2.09
C VAL A 95 10.16 6.73 3.17
N VAL A 96 8.91 6.28 3.05
CA VAL A 96 8.35 5.23 3.90
C VAL A 96 9.02 3.89 3.57
N LEU A 97 9.41 3.17 4.60
CA LEU A 97 10.04 1.85 4.56
C LEU A 97 9.16 0.87 5.33
N HIS A 98 8.88 -0.28 4.75
CA HIS A 98 8.18 -1.37 5.41
C HIS A 98 9.16 -2.48 5.74
N ILE A 99 9.12 -2.93 6.99
CA ILE A 99 9.86 -4.07 7.50
C ILE A 99 8.82 -5.17 7.77
N PRO A 100 8.84 -6.28 7.03
CA PRO A 100 7.88 -7.35 7.21
C PRO A 100 8.08 -8.04 8.58
N GLY A 101 7.02 -8.67 9.06
CA GLY A 101 7.08 -9.57 10.22
C GLY A 101 7.77 -10.89 9.89
N GLY A 102 7.59 -11.88 10.77
CA GLY A 102 8.13 -13.22 10.60
C GLY A 102 9.46 -13.46 11.32
N TYR A 103 9.69 -12.79 12.45
CA TYR A 103 10.93 -12.88 13.23
C TYR A 103 10.76 -13.48 14.64
N LEU A 104 9.73 -14.31 14.85
CA LEU A 104 9.41 -14.92 16.14
C LEU A 104 10.60 -15.63 16.80
N THR A 105 11.51 -16.21 16.01
CA THR A 105 12.64 -17.00 16.53
C THR A 105 13.97 -16.24 16.63
N HIS A 106 14.01 -14.94 16.34
CA HIS A 106 15.22 -14.10 16.15
C HIS A 106 16.17 -14.55 15.01
N SER A 107 16.30 -15.84 14.73
CA SER A 107 17.13 -16.43 13.67
C SER A 107 16.71 -16.01 12.25
N GLU A 108 15.48 -15.53 12.12
CA GLU A 108 14.88 -15.05 10.88
C GLU A 108 15.14 -13.56 10.65
N VAL A 109 15.51 -12.79 11.68
CA VAL A 109 15.74 -11.33 11.57
C VAL A 109 16.77 -10.98 10.49
N PRO A 110 17.92 -11.68 10.35
CA PRO A 110 18.90 -11.36 9.31
C PRO A 110 18.41 -11.65 7.87
N LYS A 111 17.28 -12.35 7.72
CA LYS A 111 16.68 -12.70 6.42
C LYS A 111 15.56 -11.74 6.01
N LEU A 112 15.20 -10.78 6.88
CA LEU A 112 14.15 -9.81 6.59
C LEU A 112 14.55 -8.96 5.37
N LYS A 113 13.59 -8.75 4.47
CA LYS A 113 13.74 -7.85 3.33
C LYS A 113 13.03 -6.54 3.64
N VAL A 114 13.74 -5.43 3.57
CA VAL A 114 13.13 -4.10 3.77
C VAL A 114 12.64 -3.57 2.42
N TYR A 115 11.38 -3.11 2.38
CA TYR A 115 10.74 -2.59 1.17
C TYR A 115 10.59 -1.08 1.27
N ALA A 116 11.04 -0.36 0.24
CA ALA A 116 10.82 1.08 0.16
C ALA A 116 9.54 1.43 -0.62
N GLY A 117 8.84 2.48 -0.19
CA GLY A 117 7.71 3.05 -0.91
C GLY A 117 8.11 3.65 -2.24
N LEU A 118 7.45 3.21 -3.30
CA LEU A 118 7.69 3.71 -4.65
C LEU A 118 6.71 4.82 -5.01
N PRO A 119 7.19 5.95 -5.56
CA PRO A 119 6.31 7.02 -5.98
C PRO A 119 5.50 6.59 -7.21
N VAL A 120 4.18 6.52 -7.05
CA VAL A 120 3.22 6.20 -8.10
C VAL A 120 2.18 7.33 -8.16
N ALA A 121 1.98 7.91 -9.34
CA ALA A 121 0.89 8.86 -9.52
C ALA A 121 -0.45 8.15 -9.27
N VAL A 122 -1.36 8.74 -8.48
CA VAL A 122 -2.63 8.10 -8.08
C VAL A 122 -3.39 7.57 -9.30
N ARG A 123 -3.48 8.37 -10.38
CA ARG A 123 -4.15 7.96 -11.64
C ARG A 123 -3.49 6.80 -12.38
N LYS A 124 -2.22 6.53 -12.11
CA LYS A 124 -1.46 5.42 -12.68
C LYS A 124 -1.40 4.21 -11.75
N PHE A 125 -1.99 4.30 -10.55
CA PHE A 125 -2.01 3.20 -9.60
C PHE A 125 -2.65 1.93 -10.17
N PRO A 126 -3.79 1.97 -10.88
CA PRO A 126 -4.35 0.76 -11.50
C PRO A 126 -3.37 0.07 -12.45
N LEU A 127 -2.72 0.84 -13.31
CA LEU A 127 -1.71 0.31 -14.23
C LEU A 127 -0.51 -0.27 -13.47
N PHE A 128 -0.09 0.37 -12.38
CA PHE A 128 0.98 -0.13 -11.53
C PHE A 128 0.60 -1.48 -10.90
N TYR A 129 -0.60 -1.57 -10.30
CA TYR A 129 -1.11 -2.76 -9.63
C TYR A 129 -1.18 -3.97 -10.57
N TRP A 130 -1.91 -3.86 -11.68
CA TRP A 130 -2.15 -4.95 -12.63
C TRP A 130 -0.93 -5.48 -13.37
N ASN A 131 0.18 -4.75 -13.33
CA ASN A 131 1.41 -5.13 -14.02
C ASN A 131 2.53 -5.48 -13.03
N HIS A 132 2.25 -5.46 -11.73
CA HIS A 132 3.26 -5.77 -10.73
C HIS A 132 3.42 -7.30 -10.59
N PRO A 133 4.64 -7.86 -10.71
CA PRO A 133 4.85 -9.31 -10.73
C PRO A 133 4.25 -10.07 -9.55
N VAL A 134 4.45 -9.56 -8.33
CA VAL A 134 3.92 -10.19 -7.09
C VAL A 134 2.39 -10.25 -7.10
N ILE A 135 1.71 -9.23 -7.66
CA ILE A 135 0.24 -9.23 -7.78
C ILE A 135 -0.19 -10.35 -8.72
N ASN A 136 0.44 -10.41 -9.89
CA ASN A 136 0.12 -11.38 -10.93
C ASN A 136 0.37 -12.82 -10.45
N ASP A 137 1.47 -13.06 -9.73
CA ASP A 137 1.80 -14.37 -9.19
C ASP A 137 0.76 -14.84 -8.15
N LEU A 138 0.30 -13.94 -7.29
CA LEU A 138 -0.74 -14.24 -6.29
C LEU A 138 -2.13 -14.43 -6.92
N GLU A 139 -2.46 -13.65 -7.95
CA GLU A 139 -3.69 -13.83 -8.73
C GLU A 139 -3.72 -15.18 -9.43
N GLN A 140 -2.61 -15.62 -10.03
CA GLN A 140 -2.50 -16.94 -10.65
C GLN A 140 -2.68 -18.09 -9.65
N GLN A 141 -2.33 -17.86 -8.39
CA GLN A 141 -2.52 -18.84 -7.31
C GLN A 141 -3.94 -18.80 -6.72
N GLY A 142 -4.76 -17.79 -7.05
CA GLY A 142 -6.10 -17.59 -6.46
C GLY A 142 -6.06 -16.96 -5.06
N ILE A 143 -4.94 -16.32 -4.69
CA ILE A 143 -4.62 -15.91 -3.31
C ILE A 143 -4.65 -14.38 -3.14
N THR A 144 -5.31 -13.66 -4.05
CA THR A 144 -5.33 -12.19 -4.11
C THR A 144 -5.83 -11.54 -2.81
N ARG A 145 -6.67 -12.23 -2.02
CA ARG A 145 -7.16 -11.70 -0.73
C ARG A 145 -6.09 -11.60 0.36
N ILE A 146 -4.99 -12.36 0.31
CA ILE A 146 -3.95 -12.23 1.35
C ILE A 146 -3.20 -10.90 1.21
N ILE A 147 -3.08 -10.39 0.00
CA ILE A 147 -2.33 -9.15 -0.22
C ILE A 147 -2.97 -7.94 0.46
N ILE A 148 -4.30 -7.99 0.68
CA ILE A 148 -5.06 -6.99 1.43
C ILE A 148 -4.43 -6.78 2.82
N GLN A 149 -3.95 -7.85 3.44
CA GLN A 149 -3.54 -7.80 4.84
C GLN A 149 -2.01 -7.76 4.98
N TYR A 150 -1.27 -8.41 4.07
CA TYR A 150 0.15 -8.71 4.31
C TYR A 150 1.11 -8.32 3.19
N GLY A 151 0.63 -7.67 2.12
CA GLY A 151 1.49 -7.46 0.96
C GLY A 151 1.30 -6.15 0.19
N LEU A 152 0.31 -5.32 0.51
CA LEU A 152 0.09 -4.03 -0.15
C LEU A 152 -0.18 -2.93 0.86
N TRP A 153 0.66 -1.89 0.81
CA TRP A 153 0.46 -0.65 1.55
C TRP A 153 0.60 0.54 0.62
N GLY A 154 -0.13 1.60 0.94
CA GLY A 154 -0.15 2.83 0.16
C GLY A 154 -0.23 4.02 1.09
N PHE A 155 0.69 4.96 0.90
CA PHE A 155 0.79 6.16 1.71
C PHE A 155 0.71 7.40 0.82
N CYS A 156 0.16 8.50 1.31
CA CYS A 156 0.35 9.77 0.63
C CYS A 156 1.82 10.21 0.75
N GLN A 157 2.48 10.54 -0.37
CA GLN A 157 3.88 11.00 -0.32
C GLN A 157 4.06 12.29 0.50
N ARG A 158 3.02 13.12 0.64
CA ARG A 158 3.13 14.43 1.31
C ARG A 158 2.73 14.37 2.79
N CYS A 159 1.54 13.85 3.09
CA CYS A 159 1.05 13.80 4.48
C CYS A 159 1.27 12.45 5.16
N HIS A 160 1.82 11.46 4.46
CA HIS A 160 2.06 10.10 4.95
C HIS A 160 0.82 9.37 5.47
N HIS A 161 -0.38 9.87 5.13
CA HIS A 161 -1.63 9.18 5.40
C HIS A 161 -1.61 7.79 4.77
N GLN A 162 -1.81 6.76 5.59
CA GLN A 162 -1.92 5.38 5.16
C GLN A 162 -3.35 5.11 4.70
N PHE A 163 -3.51 4.70 3.45
CA PHE A 163 -4.81 4.34 2.91
C PHE A 163 -5.20 2.93 3.34
N SER A 164 -6.50 2.71 3.54
CA SER A 164 -7.00 1.38 3.87
C SER A 164 -6.64 0.38 2.77
N PRO A 165 -6.21 -0.85 3.12
CA PRO A 165 -5.96 -1.87 2.12
C PRO A 165 -7.19 -2.24 1.29
N ALA A 166 -8.40 -2.14 1.88
CA ALA A 166 -9.65 -2.35 1.16
C ALA A 166 -9.82 -1.31 0.04
N VAL A 167 -9.39 -0.07 0.27
CA VAL A 167 -9.43 0.99 -0.74
C VAL A 167 -8.40 0.72 -1.83
N LEU A 168 -7.16 0.40 -1.45
CA LEU A 168 -6.06 0.17 -2.40
C LEU A 168 -6.35 -0.99 -3.35
N ILE A 169 -7.00 -2.05 -2.91
CA ILE A 169 -7.37 -3.17 -3.78
C ILE A 169 -8.56 -2.87 -4.65
N ASN A 170 -9.56 -2.12 -4.18
CA ASN A 170 -10.72 -1.83 -5.01
C ASN A 170 -10.41 -0.76 -6.08
N LEU A 171 -9.40 0.09 -5.86
CA LEU A 171 -9.05 1.20 -6.74
C LEU A 171 -8.75 0.78 -8.20
N PRO A 172 -8.05 -0.34 -8.49
CA PRO A 172 -7.81 -0.84 -9.85
C PRO A 172 -9.00 -1.52 -10.52
N HIS A 173 -9.96 -2.06 -9.74
CA HIS A 173 -11.05 -2.89 -10.26
C HIS A 173 -12.33 -2.12 -10.56
N THR A 174 -12.50 -0.94 -9.95
CA THR A 174 -13.78 -0.21 -9.99
C THR A 174 -13.60 1.15 -10.65
N SER A 175 -13.80 1.20 -11.97
CA SER A 175 -13.75 2.42 -12.78
C SER A 175 -15.02 3.28 -12.69
N GLY A 176 -16.09 2.77 -12.07
CA GLY A 176 -17.39 3.42 -11.98
C GLY A 176 -17.87 3.70 -10.55
N GLU A 177 -19.00 4.41 -10.45
CA GLU A 177 -19.69 4.70 -9.19
C GLU A 177 -20.13 3.45 -8.42
N ILE A 178 -20.14 2.26 -9.01
CA ILE A 178 -20.54 1.02 -8.34
C ILE A 178 -19.31 0.43 -7.63
N VAL A 179 -19.11 0.84 -6.39
CA VAL A 179 -18.41 0.04 -5.38
C VAL A 179 -19.49 -0.83 -4.74
N ASP A 180 -19.19 -2.05 -4.34
CA ASP A 180 -20.05 -2.75 -3.38
C ASP A 180 -19.89 -2.05 -2.01
N TYR A 181 -20.49 -0.86 -1.88
CA TYR A 181 -20.33 0.08 -0.75
C TYR A 181 -20.77 -0.49 0.60
N ARG A 182 -21.36 -1.69 0.61
CA ARG A 182 -21.86 -2.32 1.82
C ARG A 182 -20.74 -2.80 2.75
N SER A 183 -19.49 -2.83 2.28
CA SER A 183 -18.33 -3.31 3.05
C SER A 183 -17.31 -2.22 3.42
N LEU A 184 -17.46 -0.99 2.93
CA LEU A 184 -16.53 0.11 3.25
C LEU A 184 -17.11 1.03 4.32
N SER A 185 -16.27 1.40 5.27
CA SER A 185 -16.57 2.45 6.24
C SER A 185 -16.70 3.82 5.56
N SER A 186 -17.27 4.80 6.27
CA SER A 186 -17.39 6.18 5.77
C SER A 186 -16.06 6.82 5.41
N GLU A 187 -15.00 6.51 6.17
CA GLU A 187 -13.64 6.97 5.89
C GLU A 187 -13.09 6.34 4.61
N GLU A 188 -13.20 5.02 4.46
CA GLU A 188 -12.76 4.30 3.26
C GLU A 188 -13.51 4.74 2.01
N MET A 189 -14.80 5.09 2.13
CA MET A 189 -15.56 5.69 1.04
C MET A 189 -15.00 7.05 0.63
N ASN A 190 -14.58 7.89 1.58
CA ASN A 190 -13.98 9.19 1.29
C ASN A 190 -12.61 9.03 0.62
N GLU A 191 -11.78 8.11 1.12
CA GLU A 191 -10.51 7.74 0.49
C GLU A 191 -10.70 7.27 -0.94
N MET A 192 -11.61 6.32 -1.16
CA MET A 192 -11.91 5.78 -2.49
C MET A 192 -12.33 6.87 -3.47
N LYS A 193 -13.27 7.73 -3.10
CA LYS A 193 -13.74 8.84 -3.96
C LYS A 193 -12.61 9.79 -4.35
N SER A 194 -11.78 10.18 -3.36
CA SER A 194 -10.70 11.13 -3.58
C SER A 194 -9.56 10.54 -4.43
N LEU A 195 -9.18 9.28 -4.16
CA LEU A 195 -8.17 8.60 -4.97
C LEU A 195 -8.63 8.42 -6.42
N ARG A 196 -9.92 8.15 -6.67
CA ARG A 196 -10.47 8.12 -8.04
C ARG A 196 -10.40 9.47 -8.73
N ALA A 197 -10.61 10.57 -8.01
CA ALA A 197 -10.36 11.92 -8.54
C ALA A 197 -8.86 12.18 -8.83
N GLY A 198 -7.98 11.35 -8.27
CA GLY A 198 -6.53 11.37 -8.50
C GLY A 198 -5.76 12.15 -7.44
N CYS A 199 -6.33 12.35 -6.25
CA CYS A 199 -5.71 13.13 -5.17
C CYS A 199 -5.93 12.50 -3.79
N CYS A 200 -5.04 12.81 -2.83
CA CYS A 200 -5.22 12.46 -1.43
C CYS A 200 -6.31 13.35 -0.80
N PRO A 201 -7.29 12.79 -0.05
CA PRO A 201 -8.37 13.58 0.57
C PRO A 201 -7.87 14.59 1.62
N TYR A 202 -6.71 14.34 2.25
CA TYR A 202 -6.22 15.15 3.38
C TYR A 202 -5.29 16.29 2.96
N CYS A 203 -4.62 16.18 1.82
CA CYS A 203 -3.64 17.20 1.39
C CYS A 203 -3.64 17.49 -0.12
N SER A 204 -4.58 16.90 -0.88
CA SER A 204 -4.72 17.02 -2.33
C SER A 204 -3.49 16.59 -3.16
N HIS A 205 -2.49 15.96 -2.54
CA HIS A 205 -1.30 15.49 -3.25
C HIS A 205 -1.63 14.33 -4.18
N ARG A 206 -0.93 14.22 -5.31
CA ARG A 206 -1.26 13.31 -6.41
C ARG A 206 -0.35 12.09 -6.54
N ILE A 207 0.58 11.92 -5.59
CA ILE A 207 1.55 10.83 -5.58
C ILE A 207 1.34 9.97 -4.33
N LEU A 208 1.24 8.66 -4.56
CA LEU A 208 1.27 7.62 -3.54
C LEU A 208 2.70 7.09 -3.41
N LEU A 209 3.09 6.72 -2.19
CA LEU A 209 4.19 5.81 -1.93
C LEU A 209 3.58 4.42 -1.78
N VAL A 210 3.80 3.56 -2.78
CA VAL A 210 3.23 2.21 -2.82
C VAL A 210 4.30 1.20 -2.43
N ILE A 211 3.95 0.32 -1.51
CA ILE A 211 4.78 -0.79 -1.06
C ILE A 211 4.08 -2.08 -1.42
N ILE A 212 4.73 -2.92 -2.22
CA ILE A 212 4.33 -4.31 -2.42
C ILE A 212 5.44 -5.19 -1.87
N SER A 213 5.11 -6.06 -0.92
CA SER A 213 6.04 -7.03 -0.33
C SER A 213 5.68 -8.45 -0.71
N ASP A 214 6.68 -9.33 -0.68
CA ASP A 214 6.45 -10.76 -0.69
C ASP A 214 5.63 -11.14 0.56
N VAL A 215 4.61 -11.97 0.40
CA VAL A 215 3.82 -12.50 1.50
C VAL A 215 4.51 -13.76 2.04
N PRO A 216 4.77 -13.89 3.36
CA PRO A 216 5.41 -15.07 3.90
C PRO A 216 4.61 -16.35 3.64
N HIS A 217 5.30 -17.44 3.29
CA HIS A 217 4.67 -18.73 2.97
C HIS A 217 3.76 -19.26 4.09
N TYR A 218 4.10 -19.04 5.36
CA TYR A 218 3.25 -19.49 6.47
C TYR A 218 1.88 -18.77 6.49
N VAL A 219 1.82 -17.51 6.04
CA VAL A 219 0.55 -16.77 5.88
C VAL A 219 -0.24 -17.37 4.72
N ILE A 220 0.43 -17.66 3.61
CA ILE A 220 -0.17 -18.32 2.45
C ILE A 220 -0.79 -19.66 2.85
N SER A 221 -0.01 -20.55 3.48
CA SER A 221 -0.49 -21.87 3.92
C SER A 221 -1.59 -21.78 4.99
N ALA A 222 -1.53 -20.82 5.90
CA ALA A 222 -2.61 -20.63 6.88
C ALA A 222 -3.93 -20.24 6.19
N SER A 223 -3.88 -19.43 5.14
CA SER A 223 -5.05 -19.02 4.38
C SER A 223 -5.65 -20.15 3.52
N GLU A 224 -4.80 -21.00 2.93
CA GLU A 224 -5.23 -22.15 2.12
C GLU A 224 -5.99 -23.15 2.99
N ASN A 225 -5.47 -23.38 4.21
CA ASN A 225 -6.14 -24.21 5.21
C ASN A 225 -7.48 -23.63 5.70
N LEU A 226 -7.64 -22.30 5.67
CA LEU A 226 -8.92 -21.66 5.95
C LEU A 226 -9.88 -21.79 4.77
N ALA A 227 -9.41 -21.65 3.52
CA ALA A 227 -10.25 -21.80 2.33
C ALA A 227 -10.87 -23.21 2.23
N HIS A 228 -10.11 -24.26 2.55
CA HIS A 228 -10.61 -25.64 2.55
C HIS A 228 -11.71 -25.90 3.59
N ARG A 229 -11.79 -25.12 4.68
CA ARG A 229 -12.86 -25.27 5.67
C ARG A 229 -14.20 -24.68 5.23
N TRP A 230 -14.21 -23.83 4.20
CA TRP A 230 -15.43 -23.19 3.68
C TRP A 230 -16.05 -23.99 2.53
N GLU A 231 -15.34 -24.99 1.99
CA GLU A 231 -15.87 -25.91 0.99
C GLU A 231 -16.56 -27.15 1.62
N GLU A 232 -16.51 -27.29 2.94
CA GLU A 232 -17.11 -28.41 3.68
C GLU A 232 -18.48 -28.09 4.32
N ASP A 233 -19.00 -26.86 4.15
CA ASP A 233 -20.34 -26.41 4.58
C ASP A 233 -21.25 -26.08 3.38
#